data_AF-A0AAN8UDG0-F1
#
_entry.id   AF-A0AAN8UDG0-F1
#
_cell.length_a   1.000
_cell.length_b   1.000
_cell.length_c   1.000
_cell.angle_alpha   90.00
_cell.angle_beta   90.00
_cell.angle_gamma   90.00
#
_symmetry.space_group_name_H-M   'P 1'
#
loop_
_entity.id
_entity.type
_entity.pdbx_description
1 polymer ?
#
loop_
_entity_poly.entity_id
_entity_poly.type
_entity_poly.pdbx_seq_one_letter_code
_entity_poly.pdbx_strand_id
1 'polypeptide(L)' 'MKWVFWMTDNYGSHADTHWDPKVVPEIKGINYWDVVAENMSMASQLDGIFGDPFTRICMSNVTIGLAKKSKKNVWIYI' A
#
# COMPACT_ATOMS: atom_id res chain seq x y z
N MET A 1 -0.10 14.09 -3.60
CA MET A 1 -1.09 13.49 -2.67
C MET A 1 -0.34 13.07 -1.42
N LYS A 2 -0.99 13.14 -0.25
CA LYS A 2 -0.45 12.64 1.03
C LYS A 2 -1.20 11.37 1.42
N TRP A 3 -0.45 10.29 1.61
CA TRP A 3 -0.91 8.95 1.93
C TRP A 3 -0.34 8.53 3.28
N VAL A 4 -1.08 7.72 4.04
CA VAL A 4 -0.51 7.03 5.20
C VAL A 4 0.13 5.73 4.75
N PHE A 5 -0.66 4.88 4.08
CA PHE A 5 -0.19 3.58 3.57
C PHE A 5 -0.30 3.55 2.05
N TRP A 6 0.83 3.62 1.36
CA TRP A 6 0.89 3.41 -0.09
C TRP A 6 1.76 2.21 -0.38
N MET A 7 1.19 1.19 -1.00
CA MET A 7 1.86 -0.04 -1.36
C MET A 7 1.56 -0.39 -2.81
N THR A 8 2.60 -0.75 -3.55
CA THR A 8 2.49 -1.29 -4.89
C THR A 8 3.59 -2.31 -5.17
N ASP A 9 3.24 -3.40 -5.82
CA ASP A 9 4.14 -4.47 -6.29
C ASP A 9 4.30 -4.46 -7.82
N ASN A 10 3.44 -3.73 -8.54
CA ASN A 10 3.44 -3.59 -9.98
C ASN A 10 4.46 -2.52 -10.45
N TYR A 11 5.68 -2.65 -9.95
CA TYR A 11 6.79 -1.76 -10.31
C TYR A 11 7.63 -2.45 -11.40
N GLY A 12 7.38 -2.12 -12.67
CA GLY A 12 8.01 -2.78 -13.82
C GLY A 12 9.51 -2.49 -14.04
N SER A 13 10.23 -2.03 -13.01
CA SER A 13 11.66 -1.73 -13.08
C SER A 13 12.48 -2.84 -12.42
N HIS A 14 13.54 -3.29 -13.10
CA HIS A 14 14.49 -4.26 -12.59
C HIS A 14 15.92 -3.72 -12.72
N ALA A 15 16.80 -4.12 -11.79
CA ALA A 15 18.18 -3.65 -11.76
C ALA A 15 19.02 -4.17 -12.96
N ASP A 16 18.57 -5.26 -13.58
CA ASP A 16 19.20 -5.88 -14.74
C ASP A 16 18.15 -6.56 -15.65
N THR A 17 18.63 -7.19 -16.73
CA THR A 17 17.80 -7.86 -17.74
C THR A 17 17.71 -9.38 -17.56
N HIS A 18 18.24 -9.93 -16.47
CA HIS A 18 18.29 -11.37 -16.20
C HIS A 18 17.14 -11.88 -15.33
N TRP A 19 16.17 -11.03 -15.00
CA TRP A 19 14.99 -11.39 -14.23
C TRP A 19 13.99 -12.26 -15.05
N ASP A 20 13.23 -13.12 -14.36
CA ASP A 20 12.19 -13.92 -14.98
C ASP A 20 10.82 -13.20 -14.92
N PRO A 21 10.23 -12.82 -16.06
CA PRO A 21 8.94 -12.15 -16.13
C PRO A 21 7.74 -12.96 -15.67
N LYS A 22 7.91 -14.25 -15.40
CA LYS A 22 6.84 -15.13 -14.91
C LYS A 22 6.86 -15.31 -13.40
N VAL A 23 7.90 -14.84 -12.72
CA VAL A 23 8.01 -14.97 -11.26
C VAL A 23 7.33 -13.77 -10.61
N VAL A 24 6.34 -14.07 -9.78
CA VAL A 24 5.58 -13.06 -9.02
C VAL A 24 6.03 -13.11 -7.55
N PRO A 25 6.29 -11.96 -6.89
CA PRO A 25 6.81 -11.95 -5.52
C PRO A 25 5.77 -12.40 -4.50
N GLU A 26 6.14 -13.24 -3.52
CA GLU A 26 5.26 -13.50 -2.38
C GLU A 26 5.31 -12.33 -1.38
N ILE A 27 4.24 -11.56 -1.29
CA ILE A 27 4.14 -10.42 -0.38
C ILE A 27 3.21 -10.77 0.78
N LYS A 28 3.81 -11.06 1.95
CA LYS A 28 3.07 -11.42 3.16
C LYS A 28 3.68 -10.93 4.46
N GLY A 29 2.85 -10.81 5.49
CA GLY A 29 3.30 -10.58 6.87
C GLY A 29 3.75 -9.15 7.15
N ILE A 30 3.12 -8.17 6.48
CA ILE A 30 3.40 -6.76 6.68
C ILE A 30 2.64 -6.27 7.91
N ASN A 31 3.36 -5.71 8.88
CA ASN A 31 2.77 -5.17 10.11
C ASN A 31 3.07 -3.68 10.25
N TYR A 32 2.03 -2.87 10.28
CA TYR A 32 2.09 -1.46 10.67
C TYR A 32 1.63 -1.33 12.12
N TRP A 33 2.49 -0.79 12.96
CA TRP A 33 2.20 -0.57 14.36
C TRP A 33 2.56 0.86 14.76
N ASP A 34 1.66 1.49 15.53
CA ASP A 34 1.89 2.79 16.19
C ASP A 34 2.13 3.92 15.18
N VAL A 35 1.13 4.12 14.32
CA VAL A 35 1.19 5.10 13.23
C VAL A 35 0.28 6.28 13.55
N VAL A 36 0.86 7.48 13.62
CA VAL A 36 0.12 8.75 13.72
C VAL A 36 0.40 9.59 12.49
N ALA A 37 -0.65 9.98 11.78
CA ALA A 37 -0.55 10.75 10.54
C ALA A 37 -1.60 11.86 10.53
N GLU A 38 -1.20 13.10 10.22
CA GLU A 38 -2.11 14.25 10.21
C GLU A 38 -2.19 14.93 8.84
N ASN A 39 -3.32 15.58 8.58
CA ASN A 39 -3.57 16.34 7.36
C ASN A 39 -3.36 15.50 6.07
N MET A 40 -3.89 14.27 6.09
CA MET A 40 -3.75 13.29 5.01
C MET A 40 -4.88 13.43 3.98
N SER A 41 -4.54 13.29 2.70
CA SER A 41 -5.56 13.29 1.64
C SER A 41 -6.19 11.91 1.42
N MET A 42 -5.48 10.84 1.82
CA MET A 42 -5.92 9.45 1.72
C MET A 42 -5.28 8.60 2.82
N ALA A 43 -6.03 7.63 3.33
CA ALA A 43 -5.55 6.70 4.35
C ALA A 43 -4.72 5.58 3.70
N SER A 44 -5.23 4.92 2.65
CA SER A 44 -4.48 3.90 1.93
C SER A 44 -4.74 3.82 0.43
N GLN A 45 -3.72 3.37 -0.31
CA GLN A 45 -3.85 2.73 -1.61
C GLN A 45 -2.93 1.52 -1.64
N LEU A 46 -3.55 0.35 -1.77
CA LEU A 46 -2.89 -0.92 -1.99
C LEU A 46 -3.23 -1.32 -3.42
N ASP A 47 -2.23 -1.34 -4.29
CA ASP A 47 -2.39 -1.58 -5.73
C ASP A 47 -1.45 -2.71 -6.18
N GLY A 48 -2.05 -3.84 -6.52
CA GLY A 48 -1.38 -5.13 -6.69
C GLY A 48 -1.23 -5.59 -8.15
N ILE A 49 -0.46 -6.66 -8.37
CA ILE A 49 -0.55 -7.48 -9.59
C ILE A 49 -1.84 -8.31 -9.51
N PHE A 50 -2.67 -8.25 -10.55
CA PHE A 50 -3.92 -9.01 -10.58
C PHE A 50 -3.66 -10.52 -10.45
N GLY A 51 -4.28 -11.15 -9.45
CA GLY A 51 -4.10 -12.58 -9.16
C GLY A 51 -3.00 -12.89 -8.14
N ASP A 52 -2.26 -11.88 -7.67
CA ASP A 52 -1.24 -12.02 -6.62
C ASP A 52 -1.57 -11.13 -5.40
N PRO A 53 -2.35 -11.65 -4.44
CA PRO A 53 -2.83 -10.83 -3.33
C PRO A 53 -1.75 -10.64 -2.26
N PHE A 54 -1.67 -9.43 -1.71
CA PHE A 54 -0.99 -9.23 -0.44
C PHE A 54 -1.73 -9.98 0.67
N THR A 55 -1.01 -10.81 1.42
CA THR A 55 -1.62 -11.58 2.51
C THR A 55 -1.05 -11.19 3.88
N ARG A 56 -1.86 -11.36 4.93
CA ARG A 56 -1.44 -11.09 6.32
C ARG A 56 -0.90 -9.67 6.54
N ILE A 57 -1.62 -8.66 6.02
CA ILE A 57 -1.39 -7.26 6.39
C ILE A 57 -2.08 -7.02 7.74
N CYS A 58 -1.32 -6.55 8.73
CA CYS A 58 -1.82 -6.17 10.04
C CYS A 58 -1.57 -4.68 10.29
N MET A 59 -2.57 -4.01 10.85
CA MET A 59 -2.49 -2.61 11.26
C MET A 59 -2.95 -2.51 12.71
N SER A 60 -2.13 -1.95 13.58
CA SER A 60 -2.43 -1.82 15.01
C SER A 60 -2.00 -0.45 15.56
N ASN A 61 -2.78 0.11 16.47
CA ASN A 61 -2.57 1.45 17.03
C ASN A 61 -2.36 2.53 15.95
N VAL A 62 -3.34 2.73 15.07
CA VAL A 62 -3.25 3.68 13.96
C VAL A 62 -4.22 4.84 14.14
N THR A 63 -3.71 6.06 14.12
CA THR A 63 -4.50 7.31 14.16
C THR A 63 -4.24 8.13 12.90
N ILE A 64 -5.30 8.39 12.12
CA ILE A 64 -5.22 9.15 10.86
C ILE A 64 -6.11 10.38 10.92
N GLY A 65 -5.49 11.56 10.96
CA GLY A 65 -6.13 12.86 10.77
C GLY A 65 -6.26 13.19 9.28
N LEU A 66 -7.50 13.23 8.78
CA LEU A 66 -7.79 13.58 7.38
C LEU A 66 -7.80 15.10 7.16
N ALA A 67 -7.32 15.54 6.00
CA ALA A 67 -7.44 16.92 5.55
C ALA A 67 -8.91 17.27 5.25
N LYS A 68 -9.26 18.57 5.36
CA LYS A 68 -10.62 19.08 5.04
C LYS A 68 -11.08 18.75 3.61
N LYS A 69 -10.13 18.65 2.67
CA LYS A 69 -10.37 18.24 1.27
C LYS A 69 -9.76 16.86 0.99
N SER A 70 -10.15 15.86 1.78
CA SER A 70 -9.77 14.46 1.56
C SER A 70 -10.67 13.80 0.51
N LYS A 71 -10.25 12.66 -0.03
CA LYS A 71 -11.08 11.89 -0.97
C LYS A 71 -12.28 11.25 -0.28
N LYS A 72 -13.37 11.02 -1.03
CA LYS A 72 -14.58 10.35 -0.53
C LYS A 72 -14.29 8.90 -0.09
N ASN A 73 -13.49 8.19 -0.88
CA ASN A 73 -12.99 6.86 -0.53
C ASN A 73 -11.54 7.04 -0.05
N VAL A 74 -11.35 7.06 1.26
CA VAL A 74 -10.03 7.25 1.88
C VAL A 74 -9.23 5.95 1.99
N TRP A 75 -9.91 4.81 1.86
CA TRP A 75 -9.31 3.48 1.74
C TRP A 75 -9.61 2.96 0.34
N ILE A 76 -8.56 2.58 -0.39
CA ILE A 76 -8.67 1.95 -1.69
C ILE A 76 -7.83 0.67 -1.68
N TYR A 77 -8.47 -0.41 -2.08
CA TYR A 77 -7.90 -1.74 -2.33
C TYR A 77 -8.44 -2.17 -3.70
N ILE A 78 -7.54 -2.36 -4.67
CA ILE A 78 -7.85 -2.73 -6.05
C ILE A 78 -7.01 -3.95 -6.40
#